data_AF-A0A8T4EKV5-F1
#
_entry.id   AF-A0A8T4EKV5-F1
#
_cell.length_a   1.000
_cell.length_b   1.000
_cell.length_c   1.000
_cell.angle_alpha   90.00
_cell.angle_beta   90.00
_cell.angle_gamma   90.00
#
_symmetry.space_group_name_H-M   'P 1'
#
loop_
_entity.id
_entity.type
_entity.pdbx_description
1 polymer ?
#
loop_
_entity_poly.entity_id
_entity_poly.type
_entity_poly.pdbx_seq_one_letter_code
_entity_poly.pdbx_strand_id
1 'polypeptide(L)'
;MQIVEIPPEKYFYVNDGTVIKNLGELPDALRNMHPDTFAHHVNEEKNDFYSWIAGVFEHTSLARKVKSVKRKETMAKKVFTEIFS
;
A
#
# COMPACT_ATOMS: atom_id res chain seq x y z
N MET A 1 -2.84 16.48 6.31
CA MET A 1 -2.76 15.26 7.13
C MET A 1 -1.33 15.06 7.64
N GLN A 2 -1.13 14.47 8.82
CA GLN A 2 0.20 14.21 9.37
C GLN A 2 0.69 12.82 8.92
N ILE A 3 1.91 12.73 8.38
CA ILE A 3 2.55 11.45 8.07
C ILE A 3 2.87 10.75 9.40
N VAL A 4 2.36 9.53 9.56
CA VAL A 4 2.60 8.71 10.76
C VAL A 4 3.91 7.98 10.59
N GLU A 5 4.82 8.19 11.53
CA GLU A 5 6.04 7.38 11.64
C GLU A 5 5.71 6.04 12.30
N ILE A 6 6.27 4.97 11.74
CA ILE A 6 6.17 3.61 12.27
C ILE A 6 7.58 3.05 12.42
N PRO A 7 7.79 2.09 13.32
CA PRO A 7 9.11 1.52 13.52
C PRO A 7 9.51 0.61 12.34
N PRO A 8 10.81 0.42 12.07
CA PRO A 8 11.30 -0.26 10.87
C PRO A 8 10.75 -1.69 10.66
N GLU A 9 10.50 -2.42 11.75
CA GLU A 9 9.93 -3.77 11.71
C GLU A 9 8.49 -3.81 11.17
N LYS A 10 7.83 -2.65 11.07
CA LYS A 10 6.49 -2.50 10.47
C LYS A 10 6.51 -1.92 9.06
N TYR A 11 7.69 -1.62 8.51
CA TYR A 11 7.78 -1.17 7.11
C TYR A 11 7.30 -2.25 6.16
N PHE A 12 6.88 -1.82 4.97
CA PHE A 12 6.53 -2.74 3.90
C PHE A 12 7.75 -3.01 3.04
N TYR A 13 8.23 -4.25 3.06
CA TYR A 13 9.37 -4.71 2.27
C TYR A 13 8.85 -5.37 0.99
N VAL A 14 9.11 -4.72 -0.14
CA VAL A 14 8.78 -5.24 -1.46
C VAL A 14 9.88 -6.19 -1.91
N ASN A 15 9.52 -7.25 -2.63
CA ASN A 15 10.48 -8.25 -3.11
C ASN A 15 11.51 -7.72 -4.14
N ASP A 16 11.32 -6.51 -4.67
CA ASP A 16 12.26 -5.81 -5.56
C ASP A 16 13.28 -4.94 -4.79
N GLY A 17 13.26 -4.97 -3.46
CA GLY A 17 14.14 -4.19 -2.60
C GLY A 17 13.58 -2.82 -2.19
N THR A 18 12.43 -2.41 -2.74
CA THR A 18 11.74 -1.18 -2.30
C THR A 18 11.25 -1.32 -0.86
N VAL A 19 11.45 -0.28 -0.06
CA VAL A 19 10.94 -0.20 1.32
C VAL A 19 9.98 0.97 1.42
N ILE A 20 8.74 0.70 1.82
CA ILE A 20 7.70 1.71 2.01
C ILE A 20 7.51 1.93 3.51
N LYS A 21 7.79 3.15 3.97
CA LYS A 21 7.88 3.47 5.40
C LYS A 21 6.60 4.03 5.98
N ASN A 22 5.72 4.57 5.14
CA ASN A 22 4.48 5.21 5.58
C ASN A 22 3.46 5.23 4.42
N LEU A 23 2.20 5.60 4.72
CA LEU A 23 1.13 5.67 3.71
C LEU A 23 1.33 6.79 2.67
N GLY A 24 2.17 7.78 2.95
CA GLY A 24 2.50 8.86 2.01
C GLY A 24 3.41 8.41 0.86
N GLU A 25 4.28 7.43 1.10
CA GLU A 25 5.18 6.85 0.09
C GLU A 25 4.47 5.82 -0.80
N LEU A 26 3.39 5.20 -0.30
CA LEU A 26 2.71 4.10 -0.97
C LEU A 26 2.19 4.44 -2.39
N PRO A 27 1.59 5.62 -2.67
CA PRO A 27 1.11 5.94 -4.02
C PRO A 27 2.21 5.93 -5.08
N ASP A 28 3.36 6.51 -4.77
CA ASP A 28 4.47 6.60 -5.72
C ASP A 28 5.19 5.25 -5.86
N ALA A 29 5.33 4.50 -4.75
CA ALA A 29 5.78 3.12 -4.80
C ALA A 29 4.90 2.27 -5.74
N LEU A 30 3.56 2.33 -5.59
CA LEU A 30 2.63 1.58 -6.45
C LEU A 30 2.68 1.99 -7.93
N ARG A 31 2.88 3.28 -8.24
CA ARG A 31 3.00 3.76 -9.62
C ARG A 31 4.25 3.21 -10.29
N ASN A 32 5.37 3.23 -9.58
CA ASN A 32 6.68 2.82 -10.09
C ASN A 32 6.92 1.30 -10.00
N MET A 33 6.12 0.59 -9.20
CA MET A 33 6.22 -0.86 -9.03
C MET A 33 6.01 -1.61 -10.34
N HIS A 34 6.84 -2.62 -10.58
CA HIS A 34 6.70 -3.53 -11.72
C HIS A 34 5.39 -4.32 -11.60
N PRO A 35 4.67 -4.59 -12.71
CA PRO A 35 3.41 -5.37 -12.66
C PRO A 35 3.54 -6.73 -11.97
N ASP A 36 4.63 -7.46 -12.22
CA ASP A 36 4.86 -8.78 -11.60
C ASP A 36 5.11 -8.68 -10.09
N THR A 37 5.82 -7.64 -9.65
CA THR A 37 6.01 -7.33 -8.23
C THR A 37 4.68 -7.01 -7.56
N PHE A 38 3.83 -6.21 -8.21
CA PHE A 38 2.50 -5.93 -7.70
C PHE A 38 1.64 -7.20 -7.61
N ALA A 39 1.68 -8.06 -8.64
CA ALA A 39 0.95 -9.32 -8.67
C ALA A 39 1.42 -10.30 -7.57
N HIS A 40 2.69 -10.24 -7.16
CA HIS A 40 3.20 -11.01 -6.02
C HIS A 40 2.52 -10.62 -4.71
N HIS A 41 2.22 -9.33 -4.52
CA HIS A 41 1.56 -8.81 -3.32
C HIS A 41 0.03 -8.79 -3.40
N VAL A 42 -0.52 -8.76 -4.62
CA VAL A 42 -1.96 -8.68 -4.88
C VAL A 42 -2.35 -9.72 -5.92
N ASN A 43 -2.91 -10.83 -5.45
CA ASN A 43 -3.37 -11.95 -6.28
C ASN A 43 -4.74 -12.45 -5.79
N GLU A 44 -5.18 -13.63 -6.22
CA GLU A 44 -6.50 -14.18 -5.85
C GLU A 44 -6.61 -14.50 -4.35
N GLU A 45 -5.49 -14.88 -3.72
CA GLU A 45 -5.44 -15.31 -2.32
C GLU A 45 -5.21 -14.15 -1.36
N LYS A 46 -4.41 -13.16 -1.76
CA LYS A 46 -3.94 -12.10 -0.85
C LYS A 46 -3.90 -10.71 -1.45
N ASN A 47 -3.86 -9.74 -0.54
CA ASN A 47 -3.56 -8.35 -0.80
C ASN A 47 -2.74 -7.83 0.39
N ASP A 48 -1.42 -7.86 0.25
CA ASP A 48 -0.50 -7.52 1.34
C ASP A 48 -0.63 -6.04 1.73
N PHE A 49 -0.95 -5.15 0.78
CA PHE A 49 -1.20 -3.74 1.07
C PHE A 49 -2.45 -3.54 1.93
N TYR A 50 -3.52 -4.30 1.68
CA TYR A 50 -4.70 -4.30 2.56
C TYR A 50 -4.33 -4.68 3.99
N SER A 51 -3.61 -5.80 4.16
CA SER A 51 -3.20 -6.29 5.47
C SER A 51 -2.29 -5.30 6.19
N TRP A 52 -1.35 -4.69 5.48
CA TRP A 52 -0.45 -3.67 6.02
C TRP A 52 -1.19 -2.42 6.47
N ILE A 53 -2.06 -1.86 5.62
CA ILE A 53 -2.85 -0.66 5.95
C ILE A 53 -3.76 -0.91 7.16
N ALA A 54 -4.43 -2.06 7.21
CA ALA A 54 -5.33 -2.41 8.29
C ALA A 54 -4.60 -2.74 9.61
N GLY A 55 -3.47 -3.46 9.54
CA GLY A 55 -2.78 -3.97 10.72
C GLY A 55 -1.73 -3.02 11.31
N VAL A 56 -1.13 -2.15 10.49
CA VAL A 56 -0.06 -1.24 10.93
C VAL A 56 -0.58 0.16 11.23
N PHE A 57 -1.49 0.68 10.39
CA PHE A 57 -2.03 2.04 10.53
C PHE A 57 -3.45 2.07 11.07
N GLU A 58 -4.09 0.91 11.26
CA GLU A 58 -5.48 0.78 11.67
C GLU A 58 -6.46 1.58 10.80
N HIS A 59 -6.06 1.91 9.56
CA HIS A 59 -6.84 2.75 8.65
C HIS A 59 -7.85 1.91 7.88
N THR A 60 -8.84 1.38 8.60
CA THR A 60 -9.82 0.41 8.10
C THR A 60 -10.64 0.90 6.89
N SER A 61 -10.98 2.20 6.83
CA SER A 61 -11.64 2.82 5.65
C SER A 61 -10.82 2.63 4.37
N LEU A 62 -9.56 3.08 4.38
CA LEU A 62 -8.65 2.95 3.25
C LEU A 62 -8.40 1.48 2.89
N ALA A 63 -8.15 0.64 3.90
CA ALA A 63 -7.93 -0.78 3.70
C ALA A 63 -9.11 -1.42 2.93
N ARG A 64 -10.35 -1.13 3.34
CA ARG A 64 -11.55 -1.62 2.62
C ARG A 64 -11.63 -1.11 1.19
N LYS A 65 -11.28 0.17 0.94
CA LYS A 65 -11.27 0.77 -0.41
C LYS A 65 -10.28 0.10 -1.36
N VAL A 66 -9.18 -0.47 -0.85
CA VAL A 66 -8.14 -1.12 -1.67
C VAL A 66 -8.24 -2.65 -1.71
N LYS A 67 -9.01 -3.28 -0.81
CA LYS A 67 -9.09 -4.75 -0.65
C LYS A 67 -9.30 -5.50 -1.97
N SER A 68 -10.25 -5.06 -2.80
CA SER A 68 -10.59 -5.71 -4.08
C SER A 68 -9.91 -5.10 -5.31
N VAL A 69 -8.97 -4.17 -5.11
CA VAL A 69 -8.31 -3.47 -6.23
C VAL A 69 -7.18 -4.33 -6.78
N LYS A 70 -7.27 -4.71 -8.06
CA LYS A 70 -6.31 -5.58 -8.75
C LYS A 70 -5.42 -4.86 -9.77
N ARG A 71 -5.42 -3.52 -9.77
CA ARG A 71 -4.60 -2.69 -10.66
C ARG A 71 -3.81 -1.67 -9.84
N LYS A 72 -2.49 -1.61 -10.04
CA LYS A 72 -1.59 -0.76 -9.25
C LYS A 72 -1.91 0.73 -9.39
N GLU A 73 -2.27 1.19 -10.58
CA GLU A 73 -2.64 2.59 -10.85
C GLU A 73 -3.92 2.98 -10.12
N THR A 74 -4.93 2.09 -10.13
CA THR A 74 -6.20 2.31 -9.41
C THR A 74 -5.97 2.34 -7.91
N MET A 75 -5.11 1.47 -7.38
CA MET A 75 -4.76 1.44 -5.96
C MET A 75 -4.02 2.72 -5.57
N ALA A 76 -3.00 3.09 -6.34
CA ALA A 76 -2.22 4.31 -6.13
C ALA A 76 -3.11 5.55 -6.08
N LYS A 77 -4.08 5.66 -7.01
CA LYS A 77 -5.04 6.77 -7.03
C LYS A 77 -5.91 6.81 -5.76
N LYS A 78 -6.45 5.67 -5.33
CA LYS A 78 -7.28 5.59 -4.12
C LYS A 78 -6.50 5.95 -2.86
N VAL A 79 -5.27 5.45 -2.73
CA VAL A 79 -4.39 5.79 -1.61
C VAL A 79 -4.05 7.28 -1.68
N PHE A 80 -3.64 7.81 -2.83
CA PHE A 80 -3.31 9.22 -2.98
C PHE A 80 -4.47 10.14 -2.57
N THR A 81 -5.69 9.85 -3.05
CA THR A 81 -6.88 10.64 -2.68
C THR A 81 -7.16 10.56 -1.18
N GLU A 82 -7.06 9.39 -0.54
CA GLU A 82 -7.33 9.29 0.90
C GLU A 82 -6.28 10.02 1.74
N ILE A 83 -5.02 9.99 1.32
CA ILE A 83 -3.89 10.47 2.12
C ILE A 83 -3.63 11.97 1.92
N PHE A 84 -3.88 12.50 0.71
CA PHE A 84 -3.51 13.86 0.34
C PHE A 84 -4.69 14.78 0.01
N SER A 85 -5.94 14.30 0.07
CA SER A 85 -7.14 15.17 0.01
C SER A 85 -7.66 15.47 1.41
#